data_AF-A0A976CAE4-F1
#
_entry.id   AF-A0A976CAE4-F1
#
_cell.length_a   1.000
_cell.length_b   1.000
_cell.length_c   1.000
_cell.angle_alpha   90.00
_cell.angle_beta   90.00
_cell.angle_gamma   90.00
#
_symmetry.space_group_name_H-M   'P 1'
#
loop_
_entity.id
_entity.type
_entity.pdbx_description
1 polymer ?
#
loop_
_entity_poly.entity_id
_entity_poly.type
_entity_poly.pdbx_seq_one_letter_code
_entity_poly.pdbx_strand_id
1 'polypeptide(L)' 'MGKNFYRDLTDILKEEAGAYYHRAGNGSHEIWRTKDGQSICVPHNCKGKGTANTILKQAGLKKRF' A
#
# COMPACT_ATOMS: atom_id res chain seq x y z
N MET A 1 -19.29 6.96 8.13
CA MET A 1 -18.41 7.01 6.93
C MET A 1 -17.14 6.25 7.25
N GLY A 2 -16.93 5.07 6.68
CA GLY A 2 -15.75 4.25 6.97
C GLY A 2 -14.49 4.91 6.39
N LYS A 3 -13.51 5.21 7.23
CA LYS A 3 -12.20 5.70 6.76
C LYS A 3 -11.59 4.63 5.85
N ASN A 4 -11.44 4.96 4.57
CA ASN A 4 -10.65 4.15 3.65
C ASN A 4 -9.22 4.68 3.66
N PHE A 5 -8.29 3.91 4.24
CA PHE A 5 -6.88 4.29 4.33
C PHE A 5 -6.12 4.06 3.03
N TYR A 6 -6.79 3.51 2.00
CA TYR A 6 -6.18 3.22 0.71
C TYR A 6 -5.52 4.46 0.10
N ARG A 7 -6.20 5.61 0.06
CA ARG A 7 -5.66 6.82 -0.57
C ARG A 7 -4.39 7.29 0.13
N ASP A 8 -4.45 7.50 1.44
CA ASP A 8 -3.28 7.91 2.24
C ASP A 8 -2.13 6.89 2.15
N LEU A 9 -2.45 5.58 2.17
CA LEU A 9 -1.45 4.52 2.04
C LEU A 9 -0.75 4.57 0.68
N THR A 10 -1.50 4.73 -0.41
CA THR A 10 -0.92 4.80 -1.76
C THR A 10 -0.08 6.05 -1.98
N ASP A 11 -0.46 7.19 -1.39
CA ASP A 11 0.32 8.42 -1.43
C ASP A 11 1.67 8.22 -0.73
N ILE A 12 1.65 7.71 0.50
CA ILE A 12 2.87 7.42 1.27
C ILE A 12 3.76 6.41 0.53
N LEU A 13 3.19 5.37 -0.08
CA LEU A 13 3.95 4.38 -0.85
C LEU A 13 4.62 5.01 -2.08
N LYS A 14 3.95 5.93 -2.78
CA LYS A 14 4.54 6.66 -3.92
C LYS A 14 5.66 7.59 -3.47
N GLU A 15 5.38 8.44 -2.48
CA GLU A 15 6.30 9.49 -2.06
C GLU A 15 7.52 8.92 -1.32
N GLU A 16 7.32 8.02 -0.36
CA GLU A 16 8.40 7.57 0.51
C GLU A 16 9.11 6.33 -0.05
N ALA A 17 8.35 5.32 -0.52
CA ALA A 17 8.95 4.08 -1.06
C ALA A 17 9.28 4.18 -2.56
N GLY A 18 8.83 5.21 -3.27
CA GLY A 18 8.94 5.27 -4.73
C GLY A 18 8.21 4.11 -5.39
N ALA A 19 7.15 3.61 -4.76
CA ALA A 19 6.37 2.49 -5.28
C ALA A 19 5.42 2.98 -6.37
N TYR A 20 5.31 2.20 -7.43
CA TYR A 20 4.40 2.48 -8.53
C TYR A 20 3.40 1.34 -8.69
N TYR A 21 2.20 1.69 -9.15
CA TYR A 21 1.22 0.69 -9.51
C TYR A 21 1.75 -0.17 -10.66
N HIS A 22 1.81 -1.49 -10.44
CA HIS A 22 2.34 -2.42 -11.43
C HIS A 22 1.23 -3.11 -12.21
N ARG A 23 0.24 -3.68 -11.51
CA ARG A 23 -0.91 -4.37 -12.10
C ARG A 23 -2.03 -4.58 -11.09
N ALA A 24 -3.23 -4.86 -11.58
CA ALA A 24 -4.31 -5.33 -10.73
C ALA A 24 -3.99 -6.77 -10.27
N GLY A 25 -4.26 -7.03 -8.99
CA GLY A 25 -4.32 -8.36 -8.41
C GLY A 25 -5.71 -8.98 -8.64
N ASN A 26 -6.05 -9.98 -7.82
CA ASN A 26 -7.37 -10.60 -7.90
C ASN A 26 -8.39 -9.79 -7.07
N GLY A 27 -9.53 -9.47 -7.69
CA GLY A 27 -10.60 -8.68 -7.08
C GLY A 27 -10.17 -7.24 -6.76
N SER A 28 -10.34 -6.83 -5.50
CA SER A 28 -10.02 -5.46 -5.04
C SER A 28 -8.57 -5.28 -4.59
N HIS A 29 -7.66 -6.16 -4.99
CA HIS A 29 -6.24 -6.05 -4.66
C HIS A 29 -5.47 -5.48 -5.85
N GLU A 30 -4.48 -4.67 -5.54
CA GLU A 30 -3.55 -4.11 -6.51
C GLU A 30 -2.14 -4.55 -6.15
N ILE A 31 -1.32 -4.79 -7.17
CA ILE A 31 0.10 -5.07 -7.00
C ILE A 31 0.86 -3.81 -7.34
N TRP A 32 1.59 -3.34 -6.35
CA TRP A 32 2.49 -2.21 -6.42
C TRP A 32 3.92 -2.72 -6.40
N ARG A 33 4.82 -2.04 -7.10
CA ARG A 33 6.22 -2.44 -7.17
C ARG A 33 7.10 -1.28 -6.75
N THR A 34 8.07 -1.56 -5.88
CA THR A 34 9.08 -0.57 -5.50
C THR A 34 10.20 -0.54 -6.54
N LYS A 35 10.95 0.55 -6.56
CA LYS A 35 12.19 0.70 -7.33
C LYS A 35 13.23 -0.39 -7.01
N ASP A 36 13.25 -0.90 -5.79
CA ASP A 36 14.08 -2.03 -5.35
C ASP A 36 13.58 -3.40 -5.85
N GLY A 37 12.47 -3.43 -6.60
CA GLY A 37 11.91 -4.64 -7.20
C GLY A 37 10.99 -5.44 -6.30
N GLN A 38 10.70 -4.98 -5.07
CA GLN A 38 9.74 -5.63 -4.18
C GLN A 38 8.31 -5.41 -4.68
N SER A 39 7.51 -6.47 -4.59
CA SER A 39 6.07 -6.43 -4.93
C SER A 39 5.24 -6.38 -3.66
N ILE A 40 4.30 -5.43 -3.62
CA ILE A 40 3.46 -5.11 -2.46
C ILE A 40 2.01 -5.27 -2.90
N CYS A 41 1.24 -6.07 -2.18
CA CYS A 41 -0.21 -6.18 -2.40
C CYS A 41 -0.96 -5.15 -1.56
N VAL A 42 -1.63 -4.21 -2.23
CA VAL A 42 -2.42 -3.15 -1.61
C VAL A 42 -3.91 -3.44 -1.83
N PRO A 43 -4.71 -3.70 -0.78
CA PRO A 43 -6.16 -3.84 -0.91
C PRO A 43 -6.82 -2.47 -1.03
N HIS A 44 -7.67 -2.29 -2.04
CA HIS A 44 -8.44 -1.07 -2.26
C HIS A 44 -9.47 -0.81 -1.14
N ASN A 45 -9.86 -1.86 -0.42
CA ASN A 45 -10.78 -1.81 0.72
C ASN A 45 -10.04 -1.83 2.06
N CYS A 46 -8.93 -1.08 2.18
CA CYS A 46 -8.12 -1.03 3.40
C CYS A 46 -8.84 -0.20 4.48
N LYS A 47 -9.72 -0.87 5.24
CA LYS A 47 -10.47 -0.27 6.36
C LYS A 47 -9.70 -0.28 7.69
N GLY A 48 -8.59 -1.01 7.76
CA GLY A 48 -7.84 -1.25 8.99
C GLY A 48 -6.44 -0.64 9.00
N LYS A 49 -6.12 0.13 10.04
CA LYS A 49 -4.77 0.67 10.28
C LYS A 49 -3.70 -0.41 10.40
N GLY A 50 -4.06 -1.59 10.95
CA GLY A 50 -3.14 -2.72 11.07
C GLY A 50 -2.64 -3.19 9.70
N THR A 51 -3.56 -3.38 8.75
CA THR A 51 -3.25 -3.77 7.37
C THR A 51 -2.39 -2.72 6.67
N ALA A 52 -2.77 -1.43 6.77
CA ALA A 52 -1.97 -0.34 6.19
C ALA A 52 -0.53 -0.32 6.74
N ASN A 53 -0.38 -0.45 8.05
CA ASN A 53 0.94 -0.50 8.69
C ASN A 53 1.77 -1.73 8.31
N THR A 54 1.15 -2.89 8.12
CA THR A 54 1.84 -4.09 7.63
C THR A 54 2.36 -3.88 6.21
N ILE A 55 1.55 -3.26 5.34
CA ILE A 55 1.94 -2.93 3.96
C ILE A 55 3.09 -1.93 3.94
N LEU A 56 3.03 -0.87 4.75
CA LEU A 56 4.15 0.07 4.90
C LEU A 56 5.42 -0.63 5.36
N LYS A 57 5.33 -1.54 6.34
CA LYS A 57 6.46 -2.32 6.82
C LYS A 57 7.03 -3.23 5.71
N GLN A 58 6.18 -3.82 4.88
CA GLN A 58 6.61 -4.61 3.71
C GLN A 58 7.33 -3.74 2.68
N ALA A 59 6.95 -2.47 2.54
CA ALA A 59 7.63 -1.49 1.70
C ALA A 59 8.91 -0.91 2.32
N GLY A 60 9.34 -1.39 3.50
CA GLY A 60 10.48 -0.84 4.23
C GLY A 60 10.21 0.48 4.95
N LEU A 61 8.96 0.93 5.02
CA LEU A 61 8.56 2.18 5.68
C LEU A 61 8.20 1.95 7.15
N LYS A 62 8.44 2.97 7.98
CA LYS A 62 8.02 2.97 9.39
C LYS A 62 6.49 3.09 9.49
N LYS A 63 5.91 2.56 10.58
CA LYS A 63 4.47 2.69 10.89
C LYS A 63 4.06 4.17 10.84
N ARG A 64 2.93 4.45 10.19
CA ARG A 64 2.44 5.82 9.96
C ARG A 64 0.97 6.04 10.34
N PHE A 65 0.23 4.97 10.65
CA PHE A 65 -1.22 5.01 10.96
C PHE A 65 -1.58 4.50 12.36
#